data_AF-A0A1Y3U037-F1
#
_entry.id   AF-A0A1Y3U037-F1
#
_cell.length_a   1.000
_cell.length_b   1.000
_cell.length_c   1.000
_cell.angle_alpha   90.00
_cell.angle_beta   90.00
_cell.angle_gamma   90.00
#
_symmetry.space_group_name_H-M   'P 1'
#
loop_
_entity.id
_entity.type
_entity.pdbx_description
1 polymer ?
#
loop_
_entity_poly.entity_id
_entity_poly.type
_entity_poly.pdbx_seq_one_letter_code
_entity_poly.pdbx_strand_id
1 'polypeptide(L)'
;MTAATKGAREAAGLRVGLIKLDEGCESRHPGQVCGSRHAGEGSGPQHPGEGPSPNPSPAALLLDDFADALAAYTRISARQNGTAAVAPRFVRARLEAGHRLPATLEAGGLTGCDVVICAACCTTGAPDAAATLCAALQDGSAAANDAVRPGTPIGMLAAGNAHDGSDAREVVARAASTCQSAGHPWIGGVIVTDGALLPRLMRTPRLGAWRRDVSEAVDCLVAAVRLGRSLDEVEGILGAGTENLDARHRAPSVIVASPHTLWRSVVSKCRRLGE
;
A
#
# COMPACT_ATOMS: atom_id res chain seq x y z
N MET A 1 -20.85 2.37 12.68
CA MET A 1 -21.48 2.72 11.37
C MET A 1 -22.87 2.10 11.31
N THR A 2 -23.91 2.87 11.00
CA THR A 2 -25.28 2.34 10.82
C THR A 2 -25.44 1.78 9.40
N ALA A 3 -26.33 0.80 9.21
CA ALA A 3 -26.55 0.14 7.91
C ALA A 3 -26.90 1.13 6.77
N ALA A 4 -27.56 2.24 7.10
CA ALA A 4 -27.92 3.31 6.15
C ALA A 4 -26.69 4.00 5.53
N THR A 5 -25.64 4.28 6.31
CA THR A 5 -24.39 4.87 5.81
C THR A 5 -23.59 3.93 4.90
N LYS A 6 -23.74 2.61 5.05
CA LYS A 6 -23.07 1.62 4.20
C LYS A 6 -23.70 1.58 2.80
N GLY A 7 -25.04 1.52 2.72
CA GLY A 7 -25.77 1.50 1.45
C GLY A 7 -25.60 2.78 0.62
N ALA A 8 -25.50 3.95 1.27
CA ALA A 8 -25.25 5.21 0.58
C ALA A 8 -23.84 5.31 -0.03
N ARG A 9 -22.81 4.74 0.64
CA ARG A 9 -21.43 4.70 0.13
C ARG A 9 -21.27 3.72 -1.05
N GLU A 10 -21.94 2.57 -1.00
CA GLU A 10 -21.91 1.61 -2.12
C GLU A 10 -22.58 2.18 -3.38
N ALA A 11 -23.63 2.99 -3.24
CA ALA A 11 -24.30 3.65 -4.37
C ALA A 11 -23.49 4.80 -5.01
N ALA A 12 -22.67 5.51 -4.23
CA ALA A 12 -21.84 6.62 -4.72
C ALA A 12 -20.45 6.19 -5.24
N GLY A 13 -20.05 4.95 -4.95
CA GLY A 13 -18.71 4.44 -5.22
C GLY A 13 -17.71 4.88 -4.14
N LEU A 14 -16.93 3.93 -3.63
CA LEU A 14 -15.96 4.19 -2.56
C LEU A 14 -14.85 5.14 -3.04
N ARG A 15 -14.56 6.19 -2.27
CA ARG A 15 -13.39 7.05 -2.51
C ARG A 15 -12.24 6.61 -1.62
N VAL A 16 -11.15 6.13 -2.21
CA VAL A 16 -10.00 5.56 -1.50
C VAL A 16 -8.75 6.42 -1.73
N GLY A 17 -8.12 6.86 -0.65
CA GLY A 17 -6.81 7.47 -0.68
C GLY A 17 -5.73 6.39 -0.72
N LEU A 18 -4.83 6.42 -1.69
CA LEU A 18 -3.69 5.50 -1.80
C LEU A 18 -2.41 6.29 -1.59
N ILE A 19 -1.79 6.13 -0.43
CA ILE A 19 -0.61 6.90 -0.05
C ILE A 19 0.61 6.01 -0.11
N LYS A 20 1.53 6.32 -1.02
CA LYS A 20 2.84 5.72 -1.03
C LYS A 20 3.75 6.49 -0.06
N LEU A 21 4.32 5.78 0.91
CA LEU A 21 5.36 6.28 1.80
C LEU A 21 6.70 5.91 1.16
N ASP A 22 7.36 6.90 0.59
CA ASP A 22 8.71 6.75 0.07
C ASP A 22 9.73 6.93 1.21
N GLU A 23 10.67 6.00 1.24
CA GLU A 23 11.89 6.15 2.01
C GLU A 23 12.75 7.11 1.18
N GLY A 24 13.07 8.30 1.71
CA GLY A 24 13.88 9.30 1.02
C GLY A 24 15.26 8.74 0.66
N CYS A 25 15.33 8.06 -0.47
CA CYS A 25 16.51 7.44 -1.02
C CYS A 25 16.75 8.13 -2.35
N GLU A 26 17.62 9.15 -2.33
CA GLU A 26 18.31 9.54 -3.56
C GLU A 26 18.83 8.25 -4.19
N SER A 27 18.44 8.03 -5.43
CA SER A 27 18.93 6.92 -6.25
C SER A 27 20.42 7.15 -6.55
N ARG A 28 21.30 6.96 -5.56
CA ARG A 28 22.74 6.88 -5.79
C ARG A 28 23.01 5.58 -6.51
N HIS A 29 23.10 5.66 -7.85
CA HIS A 29 23.81 4.69 -8.65
C HIS A 29 25.24 4.57 -8.12
N PRO A 30 25.66 3.40 -7.60
CA PRO A 30 27.08 3.15 -7.37
C PRO A 30 27.68 2.77 -8.72
N GLY A 31 28.27 3.73 -9.44
CA GLY A 31 29.07 3.37 -10.62
C GLY A 31 29.30 4.39 -11.73
N GLN A 32 28.92 5.66 -11.62
CA GLN A 32 29.35 6.62 -12.64
C GLN A 32 30.71 7.22 -12.26
N VAL A 33 31.76 6.52 -12.72
CA VAL A 33 33.15 6.97 -12.71
C VAL A 33 33.23 8.35 -13.37
N CYS A 34 33.88 9.27 -12.66
CA CYS A 34 34.12 10.65 -13.07
C CYS A 34 34.94 10.68 -14.38
N GLY A 35 34.29 10.99 -15.50
CA GLY A 35 34.92 11.31 -16.77
C GLY A 35 34.91 12.82 -17.00
N SER A 36 36.09 13.43 -17.01
CA SER A 36 36.32 14.86 -17.15
C SER A 36 35.92 15.45 -18.51
N ARG A 37 35.30 16.64 -18.45
CA ARG A 37 35.35 17.82 -19.36
C ARG A 37 35.18 17.58 -20.87
N HIS A 38 34.16 18.20 -21.47
CA HIS A 38 34.33 19.27 -22.47
C HIS A 38 33.05 20.11 -22.59
N ALA A 39 33.25 21.43 -22.74
CA ALA A 39 32.23 22.46 -22.83
C ALA A 39 31.51 22.46 -24.19
N GLY A 40 30.23 22.83 -24.18
CA GLY A 40 29.44 23.09 -25.37
C GLY A 40 28.07 23.62 -24.96
N GLU A 41 27.87 24.93 -25.13
CA GLU A 41 26.65 25.68 -24.85
C GLU A 41 25.46 25.18 -25.68
N GLY A 42 24.27 25.20 -25.06
CA GLY A 42 23.01 24.83 -25.72
C GLY A 42 21.84 24.88 -24.75
N SER A 43 21.44 26.09 -24.33
CA SER A 43 20.25 26.33 -23.50
C SER A 43 18.96 26.00 -24.26
N GLY A 44 18.31 24.91 -23.87
CA GLY A 44 16.90 24.65 -24.14
C GLY A 44 16.16 24.49 -22.80
N PRO A 45 14.89 24.92 -22.67
CA PRO A 45 14.15 24.78 -21.43
C PRO A 45 13.92 23.29 -21.13
N GLN A 46 14.62 22.79 -20.13
CA GLN A 46 14.38 21.45 -19.59
C GLN A 46 13.08 21.51 -18.79
N HIS A 47 11.98 21.05 -19.40
CA HIS A 47 10.84 20.57 -18.63
C HIS A 47 11.33 19.43 -17.74
N PRO A 48 11.09 19.46 -16.41
CA PRO A 48 11.28 18.27 -15.59
C PRO A 48 10.15 17.30 -15.93
N GLY A 49 10.37 16.53 -16.99
CA GLY A 49 9.57 15.37 -17.29
C GLY A 49 9.83 14.34 -16.20
N GLU A 50 8.91 14.26 -15.24
CA GLU A 50 8.78 13.12 -14.34
C GLU A 50 8.34 11.91 -15.19
N GLY A 51 9.32 11.32 -15.89
CA GLY A 51 9.15 10.04 -16.55
C GLY A 51 8.98 8.96 -15.48
N PRO A 52 8.10 7.97 -15.69
CA PRO A 52 7.93 6.88 -14.73
C PRO A 52 9.28 6.18 -14.54
N SER A 53 9.74 6.12 -13.28
CA SER A 53 10.90 5.32 -12.89
C SER A 53 10.74 3.91 -13.46
N PRO A 54 11.73 3.36 -14.19
CA PRO A 54 11.54 2.15 -15.02
C PRO A 54 11.23 0.88 -14.23
N ASN A 55 11.27 0.91 -12.90
CA ASN A 55 10.77 -0.16 -12.05
C ASN A 55 9.91 0.45 -10.92
N PRO A 56 8.60 0.15 -10.85
CA PRO A 56 7.77 0.61 -9.74
C PRO A 56 8.26 0.01 -8.43
N SER A 57 8.23 0.80 -7.35
CA SER A 57 8.66 0.30 -6.04
C SER A 57 7.70 -0.77 -5.51
N PRO A 58 8.15 -1.67 -4.63
CA PRO A 58 7.29 -2.68 -4.01
C PRO A 58 6.02 -2.11 -3.36
N ALA A 59 6.13 -0.97 -2.65
CA ALA A 59 4.98 -0.27 -2.09
C ALA A 59 3.96 0.18 -3.16
N ALA A 60 4.42 0.72 -4.29
CA ALA A 60 3.54 1.14 -5.38
C ALA A 60 2.79 -0.06 -5.99
N LEU A 61 3.51 -1.17 -6.19
CA LEU A 61 2.94 -2.42 -6.70
C LEU A 61 1.87 -3.01 -5.78
N LEU A 62 2.06 -2.94 -4.46
CA LEU A 62 1.03 -3.39 -3.50
C LEU A 62 -0.22 -2.52 -3.55
N LEU A 63 -0.06 -1.19 -3.68
CA LEU A 63 -1.21 -0.27 -3.84
C LEU A 63 -1.97 -0.53 -5.14
N ASP A 64 -1.26 -0.76 -6.24
CA ASP A 64 -1.87 -1.10 -7.53
C ASP A 64 -2.64 -2.41 -7.43
N ASP A 65 -2.05 -3.41 -6.79
CA ASP A 65 -2.72 -4.68 -6.58
C ASP A 65 -3.98 -4.56 -5.72
N PHE A 66 -3.91 -3.80 -4.63
CA PHE A 66 -5.07 -3.52 -3.80
C PHE A 66 -6.18 -2.83 -4.61
N ALA A 67 -5.82 -1.81 -5.39
CA ALA A 67 -6.77 -1.06 -6.22
C ALA A 67 -7.45 -1.97 -7.26
N ASP A 68 -6.67 -2.82 -7.93
CA ASP A 68 -7.17 -3.79 -8.91
C ASP A 68 -8.13 -4.80 -8.27
N ALA A 69 -7.79 -5.35 -7.09
CA ALA A 69 -8.70 -6.26 -6.39
C ALA A 69 -9.98 -5.56 -5.98
N LEU A 70 -9.88 -4.39 -5.37
CA LEU A 70 -11.06 -3.66 -4.93
C LEU A 70 -12.00 -3.39 -6.11
N ALA A 71 -11.47 -2.93 -7.24
CA ALA A 71 -12.26 -2.72 -8.45
C ALA A 71 -12.86 -4.03 -8.99
N ALA A 72 -12.12 -5.14 -8.96
CA ALA A 72 -12.61 -6.45 -9.39
C ALA A 72 -13.75 -6.96 -8.51
N TYR A 73 -13.60 -6.91 -7.18
CA TYR A 73 -14.64 -7.32 -6.24
C TYR A 73 -15.88 -6.45 -6.30
N THR A 74 -15.73 -5.14 -6.53
CA THR A 74 -16.87 -4.26 -6.79
C THR A 74 -17.66 -4.69 -8.02
N ARG A 75 -16.98 -5.05 -9.12
CA ARG A 75 -17.64 -5.57 -10.33
C ARG A 75 -18.32 -6.92 -10.08
N ILE A 76 -17.66 -7.84 -9.38
CA ILE A 76 -18.21 -9.17 -9.08
C ILE A 76 -19.47 -9.03 -8.22
N SER A 77 -19.39 -8.23 -7.16
CA SER A 77 -20.52 -8.01 -6.24
C SER A 77 -21.71 -7.36 -6.94
N ALA A 78 -21.46 -6.38 -7.81
CA ALA A 78 -22.51 -5.74 -8.58
C ALA A 78 -23.24 -6.73 -9.50
N ARG A 79 -22.48 -7.60 -10.20
CA ARG A 79 -23.03 -8.68 -11.04
C ARG A 79 -23.87 -9.67 -10.23
N GLN A 80 -23.37 -10.11 -9.08
CA GLN A 80 -24.10 -11.05 -8.21
C GLN A 80 -25.41 -10.46 -7.68
N ASN A 81 -25.43 -9.16 -7.42
CA ASN A 81 -26.60 -8.45 -6.91
C ASN A 81 -27.53 -7.92 -8.02
N GLY A 82 -27.20 -8.11 -9.31
CA GLY A 82 -27.98 -7.57 -10.43
C GLY A 82 -27.99 -6.03 -10.51
N THR A 83 -26.95 -5.37 -9.99
CA THR A 83 -26.85 -3.90 -9.92
C THR A 83 -25.75 -3.36 -10.84
N ALA A 84 -25.82 -2.07 -11.18
CA ALA A 84 -24.76 -1.40 -11.92
C ALA A 84 -23.50 -1.25 -11.04
N ALA A 85 -22.34 -1.66 -11.55
CA ALA A 85 -21.08 -1.51 -10.83
C ALA A 85 -20.65 -0.03 -10.83
N VAL A 86 -20.58 0.58 -9.64
CA VAL A 86 -19.98 1.91 -9.48
C VAL A 86 -18.52 1.72 -9.11
N ALA A 87 -17.60 2.05 -10.02
CA ALA A 87 -16.17 1.85 -9.80
C ALA A 87 -15.66 2.69 -8.62
N PRO A 88 -14.76 2.13 -7.78
CA PRO A 88 -14.10 2.92 -6.74
C PRO A 88 -13.24 4.02 -7.38
N ARG A 89 -13.18 5.18 -6.72
CA ARG A 89 -12.32 6.30 -7.13
C ARG A 89 -11.07 6.31 -6.27
N PHE A 90 -9.92 6.40 -6.90
CA PHE A 90 -8.63 6.41 -6.21
C PHE A 90 -8.01 7.80 -6.26
N VAL A 91 -7.60 8.31 -5.11
CA VAL A 91 -6.76 9.51 -5.01
C VAL A 91 -5.38 9.06 -4.56
N ARG A 92 -4.35 9.31 -5.36
CA ARG A 92 -2.99 8.83 -5.06
C ARG A 92 -2.14 9.96 -4.54
N ALA A 93 -1.35 9.68 -3.51
CA ALA A 93 -0.38 10.60 -2.93
C ALA A 93 0.96 9.88 -2.74
N ARG A 94 2.03 10.66 -2.76
CA ARG A 94 3.39 10.23 -2.42
C ARG A 94 3.88 11.10 -1.27
N LEU A 95 4.38 10.46 -0.22
CA LEU A 95 4.95 11.11 0.96
C LEU A 95 6.40 10.68 1.10
N GLU A 96 7.31 11.63 1.02
CA GLU A 96 8.73 11.42 1.31
C GLU A 96 9.00 11.64 2.80
N ALA A 97 10.13 11.12 3.31
CA ALA A 97 10.54 11.36 4.69
C ALA A 97 10.65 12.87 5.01
N GLY A 98 9.97 13.30 6.08
CA GLY A 98 9.92 14.72 6.48
C GLY A 98 9.13 15.62 5.52
N HIS A 99 8.57 15.07 4.43
CA HIS A 99 7.65 15.82 3.56
C HIS A 99 6.24 15.82 4.13
N ARG A 100 5.56 16.93 3.87
CA ARG A 100 4.13 17.11 4.08
C ARG A 100 3.35 16.32 3.03
N LEU A 101 2.05 16.18 3.25
CA LEU A 101 1.12 15.85 2.16
C LEU A 101 1.39 16.78 0.97
N PRO A 102 1.67 16.24 -0.23
CA PRO A 102 2.20 17.05 -1.32
C PRO A 102 1.19 18.14 -1.68
N ALA A 103 1.68 19.38 -1.81
CA ALA A 103 0.88 20.53 -2.21
C ALA A 103 0.31 20.40 -3.64
N THR A 104 0.74 19.40 -4.40
CA THR A 104 0.25 19.04 -5.73
C THR A 104 -0.86 17.98 -5.71
N LEU A 105 -1.44 17.68 -4.54
CA LEU A 105 -2.73 17.00 -4.51
C LEU A 105 -3.74 17.89 -5.24
N GLU A 106 -4.45 17.30 -6.20
CA GLU A 106 -5.63 17.95 -6.79
C GLU A 106 -6.54 18.44 -5.65
N ALA A 107 -6.90 19.72 -5.67
CA ALA A 107 -7.55 20.40 -4.56
C ALA A 107 -8.69 19.56 -3.94
N GLY A 108 -8.58 19.21 -2.66
CA GLY A 108 -9.54 18.36 -1.95
C GLY A 108 -9.18 16.86 -1.91
N GLY A 109 -7.90 16.52 -2.14
CA GLY A 109 -7.47 15.17 -2.50
C GLY A 109 -7.89 14.09 -1.50
N LEU A 110 -7.53 14.22 -0.22
CA LEU A 110 -7.74 13.17 0.78
C LEU A 110 -8.88 13.45 1.76
N THR A 111 -9.31 14.71 1.89
CA THR A 111 -10.38 15.13 2.83
C THR A 111 -11.71 14.44 2.55
N GLY A 112 -11.98 14.11 1.28
CA GLY A 112 -13.21 13.44 0.87
C GLY A 112 -13.09 11.91 0.70
N CYS A 113 -11.98 11.30 1.12
CA CYS A 113 -11.82 9.85 1.09
C CYS A 113 -12.64 9.18 2.21
N ASP A 114 -13.22 8.01 1.89
CA ASP A 114 -13.92 7.16 2.85
C ASP A 114 -12.95 6.30 3.66
N VAL A 115 -11.79 6.00 3.08
CA VAL A 115 -10.71 5.20 3.66
C VAL A 115 -9.37 5.62 3.03
N VAL A 116 -8.29 5.48 3.78
CA VAL A 116 -6.92 5.65 3.28
C VAL A 116 -6.13 4.36 3.45
N ILE A 117 -5.43 3.92 2.41
CA ILE A 117 -4.48 2.82 2.45
C ILE A 117 -3.08 3.37 2.19
N CYS A 118 -2.21 3.22 3.19
CA CYS A 118 -0.81 3.59 3.08
C CYS A 118 0.01 2.37 2.63
N ALA A 119 1.09 2.59 1.88
CA ALA A 119 2.05 1.53 1.60
C ALA A 119 3.49 1.98 1.78
N ALA A 120 4.31 1.13 2.39
CA ALA A 120 5.74 1.36 2.58
C ALA A 120 6.56 0.15 2.15
N CYS A 121 7.77 0.42 1.67
CA CYS A 121 8.84 -0.56 1.75
C CYS A 121 9.43 -0.45 3.15
N CYS A 122 9.83 -1.55 3.76
CA CYS A 122 10.48 -1.55 5.06
C CYS A 122 11.90 -2.08 4.88
N THR A 123 12.89 -1.20 4.92
CA THR A 123 14.31 -1.59 4.97
C THR A 123 14.90 -1.33 6.35
N THR A 124 15.80 -2.21 6.80
CA THR A 124 16.51 -2.03 8.07
C THR A 124 17.37 -0.76 7.99
N GLY A 125 17.06 0.24 8.82
CA GLY A 125 17.80 1.51 8.89
C GLY A 125 17.24 2.67 8.03
N ALA A 126 16.13 2.46 7.33
CA ALA A 126 15.43 3.54 6.62
C ALA A 126 14.65 4.49 7.56
N PRO A 127 14.33 5.71 7.10
CA PRO A 127 13.42 6.59 7.82
C PRO A 127 12.10 5.88 8.13
N ASP A 128 11.63 6.02 9.36
CA ASP A 128 10.46 5.31 9.86
C ASP A 128 9.21 5.73 9.09
N ALA A 129 8.68 4.84 8.25
CA ALA A 129 7.42 5.09 7.53
C ALA A 129 6.27 5.45 8.49
N ALA A 130 6.30 4.94 9.72
CA ALA A 130 5.35 5.35 10.75
C ALA A 130 5.56 6.82 11.17
N ALA A 131 6.79 7.32 11.21
CA ALA A 131 7.08 8.73 11.47
C ALA A 131 6.64 9.63 10.31
N THR A 132 6.85 9.21 9.06
CA THR A 132 6.31 9.93 7.88
C THR A 132 4.78 10.01 7.93
N LEU A 133 4.13 8.89 8.26
CA LEU A 133 2.68 8.86 8.46
C LEU A 133 2.25 9.75 9.64
N CYS A 134 2.98 9.71 10.75
CA CYS A 134 2.73 10.53 11.93
C CYS A 134 2.77 12.02 11.60
N ALA A 135 3.83 12.48 10.93
CA ALA A 135 3.95 13.87 10.49
C ALA A 135 2.77 14.27 9.58
N ALA A 136 2.41 13.41 8.62
CA ALA A 136 1.29 13.68 7.72
C ALA A 136 -0.07 13.78 8.44
N LEU A 137 -0.28 13.00 9.51
CA LEU A 137 -1.52 13.03 10.29
C LEU A 137 -1.57 14.19 11.29
N GLN A 138 -0.44 14.56 11.90
CA GLN A 138 -0.36 15.66 12.89
C GLN A 138 -0.48 17.05 12.25
N ASP A 139 0.13 17.25 11.07
CA ASP A 139 0.15 18.55 10.39
C ASP A 139 -1.18 18.89 9.68
N GLY A 140 -2.02 17.88 9.43
CA GLY A 140 -3.34 18.03 8.79
C GLY A 140 -4.36 18.86 9.58
N SER A 141 -4.06 19.19 10.84
CA SER A 141 -4.87 20.07 11.69
C SER A 141 -4.84 21.56 11.25
N ALA A 142 -3.83 21.98 10.45
CA ALA A 142 -3.57 23.41 10.20
C ALA A 142 -3.83 23.91 8.77
N ALA A 143 -3.98 23.05 7.75
CA ALA A 143 -4.17 23.47 6.35
C ALA A 143 -5.39 22.80 5.70
N ALA A 144 -6.43 23.60 5.46
CA ALA A 144 -7.71 23.19 4.90
C ALA A 144 -7.60 22.77 3.43
N ASN A 145 -7.71 21.46 3.16
CA ASN A 145 -8.28 20.78 1.97
C ASN A 145 -7.57 19.47 1.58
N ASP A 146 -6.31 19.29 2.00
CA ASP A 146 -5.51 18.11 1.60
C ASP A 146 -5.19 17.15 2.76
N ALA A 147 -5.66 17.46 3.96
CA ALA A 147 -5.53 16.60 5.13
C ALA A 147 -6.46 15.38 5.07
N VAL A 148 -6.04 14.27 5.69
CA VAL A 148 -6.96 13.15 5.94
C VAL A 148 -8.01 13.61 6.94
N ARG A 149 -9.30 13.53 6.57
CA ARG A 149 -10.39 13.94 7.48
C ARG A 149 -10.32 13.14 8.78
N PRO A 150 -10.41 13.78 9.96
CA PRO A 150 -10.45 13.08 11.24
C PRO A 150 -11.49 11.95 11.26
N GLY A 151 -11.13 10.81 11.85
CA GLY A 151 -11.99 9.63 11.89
C GLY A 151 -12.06 8.83 10.58
N THR A 152 -11.40 9.25 9.50
CA THR A 152 -11.26 8.42 8.29
C THR A 152 -10.42 7.17 8.63
N PRO A 153 -10.94 5.95 8.38
CA PRO A 153 -10.21 4.72 8.64
C PRO A 153 -8.93 4.61 7.80
N ILE A 154 -7.86 4.06 8.39
CA ILE A 154 -6.55 3.89 7.77
C ILE A 154 -6.12 2.43 7.84
N GLY A 155 -5.62 1.88 6.73
CA GLY A 155 -4.94 0.58 6.67
C GLY A 155 -3.55 0.69 6.04
N MET A 156 -2.76 -0.40 6.12
CA MET A 156 -1.40 -0.39 5.59
C MET A 156 -1.03 -1.66 4.81
N LEU A 157 -0.23 -1.47 3.76
CA LEU A 157 0.50 -2.51 3.05
C LEU A 157 2.00 -2.29 3.28
N ALA A 158 2.72 -3.31 3.71
CA ALA A 158 4.15 -3.19 3.97
C ALA A 158 4.91 -4.26 3.19
N ALA A 159 5.90 -3.84 2.41
CA ALA A 159 6.85 -4.75 1.78
C ALA A 159 8.06 -4.92 2.69
N GLY A 160 8.09 -6.00 3.46
CA GLY A 160 9.21 -6.37 4.32
C GLY A 160 10.29 -7.12 3.55
N ASN A 161 11.56 -6.83 3.82
CA ASN A 161 12.68 -7.57 3.26
C ASN A 161 12.98 -8.85 4.05
N ALA A 162 12.69 -8.85 5.35
CA ALA A 162 12.84 -10.02 6.19
C ALA A 162 11.89 -11.14 5.77
N HIS A 163 12.38 -12.38 5.81
CA HIS A 163 11.65 -13.57 5.38
C HIS A 163 10.43 -13.89 6.25
N ASP A 164 10.46 -13.45 7.50
CA ASP A 164 9.39 -13.59 8.48
C ASP A 164 8.55 -12.32 8.64
N GLY A 165 8.88 -11.26 7.89
CA GLY A 165 8.26 -9.93 7.95
C GLY A 165 8.57 -9.14 9.22
N SER A 166 9.57 -9.54 10.01
CA SER A 166 9.91 -8.90 11.29
C SER A 166 10.22 -7.41 11.18
N ASP A 167 10.95 -7.00 10.13
CA ASP A 167 11.27 -5.61 9.83
C ASP A 167 10.04 -4.74 9.58
N ALA A 168 9.02 -5.29 8.92
CA ALA A 168 7.77 -4.60 8.64
C ALA A 168 6.77 -4.64 9.81
N ARG A 169 6.85 -5.63 10.71
CA ARG A 169 5.92 -5.76 11.86
C ARG A 169 5.95 -4.53 12.75
N GLU A 170 7.14 -4.07 13.10
CA GLU A 170 7.29 -2.91 13.99
C GLU A 170 6.78 -1.63 13.32
N VAL A 171 7.07 -1.45 12.03
CA VAL A 171 6.58 -0.32 11.23
C VAL A 171 5.06 -0.27 11.20
N VAL A 172 4.41 -1.40 10.92
CA VAL A 172 2.94 -1.49 10.88
C VAL A 172 2.33 -1.26 12.27
N ALA A 173 2.94 -1.80 13.34
CA ALA A 173 2.48 -1.57 14.71
C ALA A 173 2.59 -0.09 15.12
N ARG A 174 3.70 0.58 14.81
CA ARG A 174 3.86 2.03 15.05
C ARG A 174 2.89 2.86 14.23
N ALA A 175 2.65 2.49 12.97
CA ALA A 175 1.65 3.15 12.12
C ALA A 175 0.24 3.01 12.70
N ALA A 176 -0.12 1.82 13.19
CA ALA A 176 -1.41 1.58 13.85
C ALA A 176 -1.57 2.45 15.10
N SER A 177 -0.57 2.47 15.99
CA SER A 177 -0.58 3.30 17.20
C SER A 177 -0.68 4.80 16.88
N THR A 178 0.03 5.25 15.85
CA THR A 178 -0.01 6.62 15.34
C THR A 178 -1.40 6.99 14.84
N CYS A 179 -2.02 6.15 14.01
CA CYS A 179 -3.37 6.38 13.48
C CYS A 179 -4.39 6.50 14.62
N GLN A 180 -4.34 5.56 15.56
CA GLN A 180 -5.25 5.53 16.71
C GLN A 180 -5.07 6.77 17.59
N SER A 181 -3.82 7.18 17.86
CA SER A 181 -3.50 8.38 18.64
C SER A 181 -3.97 9.66 17.94
N ALA A 182 -3.97 9.68 16.60
CA ALA A 182 -4.50 10.76 15.79
C ALA A 182 -6.03 10.69 15.57
N GLY A 183 -6.73 9.74 16.20
CA GLY A 183 -8.19 9.61 16.10
C GLY A 183 -8.69 8.96 14.81
N HIS A 184 -7.83 8.26 14.06
CA HIS A 184 -8.19 7.50 12.87
C HIS A 184 -8.37 6.00 13.21
N PRO A 185 -9.54 5.40 12.91
CA PRO A 185 -9.73 3.97 13.08
C PRO A 185 -8.72 3.15 12.29
N TRP A 186 -8.11 2.15 12.92
CA TRP A 186 -7.18 1.24 12.26
C TRP A 186 -7.93 0.06 11.62
N ILE A 187 -7.81 -0.08 10.30
CA ILE A 187 -8.38 -1.22 9.56
C ILE A 187 -7.53 -2.45 9.76
N GLY A 188 -6.21 -2.31 9.71
CA GLY A 188 -5.29 -3.44 9.72
C GLY A 188 -4.13 -3.26 8.76
N GLY A 189 -3.16 -4.18 8.87
CA GLY A 189 -1.98 -4.23 8.03
C GLY A 189 -1.85 -5.55 7.26
N VAL A 190 -1.28 -5.49 6.06
CA VAL A 190 -0.79 -6.67 5.34
C VAL A 190 0.69 -6.48 5.08
N ILE A 191 1.50 -7.39 5.60
CA ILE A 191 2.94 -7.46 5.37
C ILE A 191 3.19 -8.51 4.30
N VAL A 192 3.88 -8.13 3.23
CA VAL A 192 4.37 -9.05 2.22
C VAL A 192 5.88 -9.18 2.36
N THR A 193 6.36 -10.39 2.61
CA THR A 193 7.79 -10.68 2.78
C THR A 193 8.51 -10.71 1.44
N ASP A 194 9.84 -10.71 1.49
CA ASP A 194 10.71 -10.68 0.30
C ASP A 194 10.41 -9.50 -0.64
N GLY A 195 10.27 -8.29 -0.08
CA GLY A 195 9.89 -7.09 -0.82
C GLY A 195 10.72 -6.84 -2.09
N ALA A 196 12.01 -7.18 -2.08
CA ALA A 196 12.87 -7.11 -3.26
C ALA A 196 12.44 -8.01 -4.44
N LEU A 197 11.67 -9.06 -4.19
CA LEU A 197 11.15 -9.99 -5.20
C LEU A 197 9.75 -9.62 -5.71
N LEU A 198 9.08 -8.66 -5.07
CA LEU A 198 7.73 -8.23 -5.44
C LEU A 198 7.58 -7.81 -6.91
N PRO A 199 8.49 -7.03 -7.52
CA PRO A 199 8.36 -6.67 -8.94
C PRO A 199 8.31 -7.86 -9.89
N ARG A 200 8.93 -9.00 -9.53
CA ARG A 200 8.84 -10.24 -10.29
C ARG A 200 7.58 -11.03 -9.94
N LEU A 201 7.24 -11.09 -8.65
CA LEU A 201 6.06 -11.82 -8.18
C LEU A 201 4.78 -11.23 -8.77
N MET A 202 4.68 -9.92 -8.83
CA MET A 202 3.50 -9.18 -9.31
C MET A 202 3.24 -9.37 -10.81
N ARG A 203 4.19 -9.93 -11.57
CA ARG A 203 3.99 -10.37 -12.96
C ARG A 203 3.33 -11.74 -13.06
N THR A 204 3.19 -12.46 -11.96
CA THR A 204 2.50 -13.76 -11.91
C THR A 204 1.00 -13.57 -11.64
N PRO A 205 0.13 -14.50 -12.07
CA PRO A 205 -1.30 -14.41 -11.81
C PRO A 205 -1.63 -14.37 -10.30
N ARG A 206 -2.58 -13.52 -9.89
CA ARG A 206 -3.01 -13.38 -8.47
C ARG A 206 -3.44 -14.70 -7.84
N LEU A 207 -4.31 -15.44 -8.52
CA LEU A 207 -4.79 -16.75 -8.09
C LEU A 207 -3.88 -17.90 -8.55
N GLY A 208 -2.65 -17.59 -8.96
CA GLY A 208 -1.64 -18.57 -9.33
C GLY A 208 -0.86 -19.08 -8.13
N ALA A 209 -0.27 -20.27 -8.27
CA ALA A 209 0.43 -20.97 -7.19
C ALA A 209 1.50 -20.11 -6.47
N TRP A 210 2.17 -19.21 -7.19
CA TRP A 210 3.28 -18.40 -6.64
C TRP A 210 2.85 -17.29 -5.69
N ARG A 211 1.66 -16.72 -5.92
CA ARG A 211 1.21 -15.45 -5.34
C ARG A 211 -0.10 -15.59 -4.58
N ARG A 212 -0.67 -16.79 -4.50
CA ARG A 212 -1.97 -17.03 -3.90
C ARG A 212 -2.08 -16.45 -2.49
N ASP A 213 -1.17 -16.82 -1.59
CA ASP A 213 -1.18 -16.37 -0.19
C ASP A 213 -1.08 -14.83 -0.07
N VAL A 214 -0.24 -14.20 -0.91
CA VAL A 214 -0.12 -12.75 -0.98
C VAL A 214 -1.43 -12.10 -1.44
N SER A 215 -2.05 -12.66 -2.47
CA SER A 215 -3.31 -12.13 -3.01
C SER A 215 -4.45 -12.29 -2.02
N GLU A 216 -4.56 -13.45 -1.37
CA GLU A 216 -5.59 -13.72 -0.35
C GLU A 216 -5.45 -12.75 0.84
N ALA A 217 -4.21 -12.43 1.27
CA ALA A 217 -3.99 -11.43 2.31
C ALA A 217 -4.44 -10.01 1.88
N VAL A 218 -4.13 -9.60 0.65
CA VAL A 218 -4.64 -8.33 0.08
C VAL A 218 -6.17 -8.36 -0.02
N ASP A 219 -6.76 -9.48 -0.40
CA ASP A 219 -8.21 -9.67 -0.51
C ASP A 219 -8.90 -9.55 0.86
N CYS A 220 -8.28 -10.03 1.95
CA CYS A 220 -8.75 -9.81 3.31
C CYS A 220 -8.80 -8.31 3.66
N LEU A 221 -7.77 -7.55 3.30
CA LEU A 221 -7.77 -6.09 3.51
C LEU A 221 -8.84 -5.41 2.66
N VAL A 222 -9.04 -5.84 1.42
CA VAL A 222 -10.13 -5.36 0.56
C VAL A 222 -11.50 -5.66 1.18
N ALA A 223 -11.70 -6.85 1.73
CA ALA A 223 -12.93 -7.20 2.44
C ALA A 223 -13.17 -6.28 3.64
N ALA A 224 -12.13 -6.00 4.43
CA ALA A 224 -12.21 -5.07 5.56
C ALA A 224 -12.62 -3.66 5.14
N VAL A 225 -12.00 -3.15 4.07
CA VAL A 225 -12.33 -1.85 3.49
C VAL A 225 -13.78 -1.80 3.00
N ARG A 226 -14.24 -2.83 2.28
CA ARG A 226 -15.62 -2.90 1.77
C ARG A 226 -16.65 -3.03 2.88
N LEU A 227 -16.31 -3.73 3.97
CA LEU A 227 -17.20 -3.89 5.12
C LEU A 227 -17.18 -2.67 6.06
N GLY A 228 -16.17 -1.80 5.95
CA GLY A 228 -15.94 -0.70 6.88
C GLY A 228 -15.61 -1.21 8.28
N ARG A 229 -14.80 -2.27 8.35
CA ARG A 229 -14.47 -3.04 9.55
C ARG A 229 -12.97 -3.23 9.67
N SER A 230 -12.47 -3.52 10.86
CA SER A 230 -11.08 -3.97 11.02
C SER A 230 -10.88 -5.39 10.50
N LEU A 231 -9.64 -5.77 10.20
CA LEU A 231 -9.27 -7.14 9.82
C LEU A 231 -9.71 -8.15 10.87
N ASP A 232 -9.58 -7.83 12.16
CA ASP A 232 -9.99 -8.70 13.25
C ASP A 232 -11.52 -8.90 13.28
N GLU A 233 -12.30 -7.84 13.03
CA GLU A 233 -13.77 -7.95 12.92
C GLU A 233 -14.18 -8.78 11.70
N VAL A 234 -13.48 -8.63 10.57
CA VAL A 234 -13.76 -9.35 9.33
C VAL A 234 -13.48 -10.83 9.48
N GLU A 235 -12.40 -11.18 10.18
CA GLU A 235 -12.08 -12.56 10.50
C GLU A 235 -13.23 -13.23 11.27
N GLY A 236 -13.75 -12.56 12.30
CA GLY A 236 -14.90 -13.05 13.07
C GLY A 236 -16.17 -13.22 12.23
N ILE A 237 -16.38 -12.37 11.21
CA ILE A 237 -17.56 -12.42 10.32
C ILE A 237 -17.44 -13.54 9.27
N LEU A 238 -16.26 -13.67 8.65
CA LEU A 238 -16.05 -14.63 7.57
C LEU A 238 -15.88 -16.07 8.09
N GLY A 239 -15.74 -16.25 9.42
CA GLY A 239 -15.57 -17.55 10.04
C GLY A 239 -14.38 -18.30 9.46
N ALA A 240 -13.37 -17.57 8.99
CA ALA A 240 -12.28 -18.14 8.23
C ALA A 240 -11.48 -19.10 9.11
N GLY A 241 -11.72 -20.40 8.90
CA GLY A 241 -10.87 -21.48 9.37
C GLY A 241 -9.44 -21.22 8.92
N THR A 242 -8.56 -20.99 9.89
CA THR A 242 -7.11 -20.85 9.72
C THR A 242 -6.49 -22.23 9.54
N GLU A 243 -6.81 -22.94 8.45
CA GLU A 243 -6.12 -24.18 8.11
C GLU A 243 -4.94 -23.97 7.15
N ASN A 244 -4.71 -22.76 6.63
CA ASN A 244 -3.57 -22.48 5.73
C ASN A 244 -2.74 -21.22 6.01
N LEU A 245 -3.17 -20.32 6.90
CA LEU A 245 -2.37 -19.15 7.28
C LEU A 245 -1.84 -19.39 8.70
N ASP A 246 -0.58 -19.79 8.80
CA ASP A 246 0.09 -20.18 10.04
C ASP A 246 -0.16 -19.14 11.15
N ALA A 247 -0.99 -19.50 12.15
CA ALA A 247 -1.42 -18.62 13.25
C ALA A 247 -0.25 -18.04 14.07
N ARG A 248 0.96 -18.54 13.85
CA ARG A 248 2.22 -18.17 14.51
C ARG A 248 2.78 -16.80 14.11
N HIS A 249 2.24 -16.14 13.08
CA HIS A 249 2.81 -14.90 12.52
C HIS A 249 1.89 -13.67 12.60
N ARG A 250 0.70 -13.79 13.20
CA ARG A 250 -0.34 -12.75 13.25
C ARG A 250 -0.22 -11.92 14.54
N ALA A 251 0.30 -10.69 14.43
CA ALA A 251 0.08 -9.67 15.46
C ALA A 251 -1.38 -9.18 15.35
N PRO A 252 -2.04 -8.73 16.43
CA PRO A 252 -3.43 -8.25 16.35
C PRO A 252 -3.55 -7.19 15.23
N SER A 253 -4.53 -7.38 14.36
CA SER A 253 -4.78 -6.57 13.16
C SER A 253 -3.72 -6.59 12.03
N VAL A 254 -2.81 -7.59 11.96
CA VAL A 254 -1.82 -7.68 10.86
C VAL A 254 -1.70 -9.09 10.27
N ILE A 255 -1.85 -9.21 8.94
CA ILE A 255 -1.59 -10.44 8.19
C ILE A 255 -0.17 -10.40 7.63
N VAL A 256 0.62 -11.46 7.85
CA VAL A 256 1.92 -11.64 7.18
C VAL A 256 1.76 -12.70 6.10
N ALA A 257 2.03 -12.32 4.85
CA ALA A 257 1.97 -13.18 3.70
C ALA A 257 3.34 -13.30 3.04
N SER A 258 3.66 -14.50 2.57
CA SER A 258 4.89 -14.76 1.83
C SER A 258 4.54 -15.30 0.46
N PRO A 259 5.39 -15.08 -0.56
CA PRO A 259 5.30 -15.85 -1.79
C PRO A 259 5.41 -17.34 -1.50
N HIS A 260 4.92 -18.19 -2.40
CA HIS A 260 5.06 -19.63 -2.29
C HIS A 260 6.51 -20.03 -1.96
N THR A 261 6.70 -21.02 -1.10
CA THR A 261 8.02 -21.39 -0.51
C THR A 261 9.12 -21.61 -1.56
N LEU A 262 8.78 -22.19 -2.71
CA LEU A 262 9.72 -22.43 -3.83
C LEU A 262 10.03 -21.19 -4.70
N TRP A 263 9.29 -20.09 -4.55
CA TRP A 263 9.44 -18.87 -5.35
C TRP A 263 10.87 -18.32 -5.33
N ARG A 264 11.48 -18.27 -4.14
CA ARG A 264 12.85 -17.79 -3.95
C ARG A 264 13.86 -18.60 -4.77
N SER A 265 13.72 -19.92 -4.75
CA SER A 265 14.59 -20.85 -5.49
C SER A 265 14.46 -20.63 -7.00
N VAL A 266 13.23 -20.42 -7.48
CA VAL A 266 12.95 -20.14 -8.89
C VAL A 266 13.59 -18.81 -9.31
N VAL A 267 13.34 -17.73 -8.58
CA VAL A 267 13.88 -16.41 -8.93
C VAL A 267 15.40 -16.36 -8.86
N SER A 268 16.01 -17.03 -7.88
CA SER A 268 17.47 -17.12 -7.76
C SER A 268 18.09 -17.88 -8.94
N LYS A 269 17.43 -18.92 -9.44
CA LYS A 269 17.88 -19.66 -10.62
C LYS A 269 17.74 -18.83 -11.90
N CYS A 270 16.63 -18.10 -12.06
CA CYS A 270 16.43 -17.21 -13.20
C CYS A 270 17.45 -16.07 -13.23
N ARG A 271 17.86 -15.53 -12.07
CA ARG A 271 18.93 -14.52 -12.01
C ARG A 271 20.26 -15.07 -12.53
N ARG A 272 20.62 -16.31 -12.16
CA ARG A 272 21.87 -16.97 -12.61
C ARG A 272 21.89 -17.40 -14.08
N LEU A 273 20.75 -17.47 -14.75
CA LEU A 273 20.65 -17.86 -16.16
C LEU A 273 20.60 -16.65 -17.12
N GLY A 274 20.49 -15.44 -16.57
CA GLY A 274 20.49 -14.18 -17.33
C GLY A 274 21.79 -13.38 -17.21
N GLU A 275 22.82 -13.98 -16.62
CA GLU A 275 24.24 -13.57 -16.63
C GLU A 275 25.00 -14.54 -17.53
#